data_AF-A0A453FL97-F1
#
_entry.id   AF-A0A453FL97-F1
#
_cell.length_a   1.000
_cell.length_b   1.000
_cell.length_c   1.000
_cell.angle_alpha   90.00
_cell.angle_beta   90.00
_cell.angle_gamma   90.00
#
_symmetry.space_group_name_H-M   'P 1'
#
loop_
_entity.id
_entity.type
_entity.pdbx_description
1 polymer ?
#
loop_
_entity_poly.entity_id
_entity_poly.type
_entity_poly.pdbx_seq_one_letter_code
_entity_poly.pdbx_strand_id
1 'polypeptide(L)'
;MDEAISIALVSDEFDPLIELISIEQNPEIFNYQHSETGVTPLMVFARKGQLGDVCMLLSFGVDCSARDHDGKSALDWAQQENQVEAYEVIKKHMDCSPAKLPEENELLKKYLATINPEHIDTVLIERLLRKICTDSNEGAILVFLPGWEDINQTRERLLASSFRDSSKFLVLSLHSMIPSSEQKKVFKRAPAGVRKIILSTNIAETAVTIDDVVFVIDSGRMKEKSYDPYNNVSTLHTSWVSRANARQREGRAGRCQPGTCYHLYSRFRAASLPEFQIPEIKRMPIEELCLQVKLLDPNSKIADFLKKTLDPPVTETVKNAITVLQDLGALTQNEQLTDLGEKLGSLPVHPSTSKMLLFGILMNCLDPALTLACAADYRDPFFLPMAPDERKRAAAAKVELASLYGGYSDQLAVVAAFDCWTCA
;
A
#
# COMPACT_ATOMS: atom_id res chain seq x y z
N MET A 1 5.75 4.82 -27.45
CA MET A 1 6.68 5.86 -26.95
C MET A 1 6.54 7.16 -27.71
N ASP A 2 6.73 7.21 -29.03
CA ASP A 2 6.56 8.45 -29.81
C ASP A 2 5.21 9.16 -29.57
N GLU A 3 4.12 8.41 -29.63
CA GLU A 3 2.77 8.95 -29.37
C GLU A 3 2.62 9.51 -27.94
N ALA A 4 3.12 8.78 -26.92
CA ALA A 4 3.06 9.23 -25.53
C ALA A 4 3.91 10.49 -25.28
N ILE A 5 5.09 10.59 -25.91
CA ILE A 5 5.93 11.79 -25.86
C ILE A 5 5.24 12.97 -26.55
N SER A 6 4.61 12.73 -27.71
CA SER A 6 3.87 13.75 -28.45
C SER A 6 2.66 14.27 -27.68
N ILE A 7 1.87 13.39 -27.07
CA ILE A 7 0.75 13.74 -26.19
C ILE A 7 1.26 14.58 -25.02
N ALA A 8 2.26 14.11 -24.29
CA ALA A 8 2.82 14.84 -23.15
C ALA A 8 3.38 16.23 -23.50
N LEU A 9 3.91 16.41 -24.72
CA LEU A 9 4.38 17.71 -25.20
C LEU A 9 3.25 18.69 -25.54
N VAL A 10 2.13 18.19 -26.09
CA VAL A 10 1.06 19.02 -26.65
C VAL A 10 -0.10 19.24 -25.67
N SER A 11 -0.53 18.21 -24.94
CA SER A 11 -1.76 18.22 -24.14
C SER A 11 -1.56 18.25 -22.62
N ASP A 12 -0.31 18.26 -22.14
CA ASP A 12 0.01 18.16 -20.69
C ASP A 12 -0.55 16.89 -20.02
N GLU A 13 -0.85 15.86 -20.82
CA GLU A 13 -1.25 14.54 -20.34
C GLU A 13 0.00 13.63 -20.24
N PHE A 14 0.47 13.41 -19.02
CA PHE A 14 1.70 12.66 -18.75
C PHE A 14 1.47 11.19 -18.42
N ASP A 15 0.25 10.81 -18.02
CA ASP A 15 -0.06 9.47 -17.52
C ASP A 15 0.37 8.34 -18.46
N PRO A 16 0.12 8.40 -19.79
CA PRO A 16 0.55 7.35 -20.70
C PRO A 16 2.09 7.20 -20.75
N LEU A 17 2.81 8.32 -20.63
CA LEU A 17 4.28 8.33 -20.66
C LEU A 17 4.85 7.80 -19.33
N ILE A 18 4.29 8.23 -18.20
CA ILE A 18 4.69 7.79 -16.86
C ILE A 18 4.42 6.30 -16.67
N GLU A 19 3.27 5.82 -17.15
CA GLU A 19 2.91 4.40 -17.08
C GLU A 19 3.90 3.53 -17.84
N LEU A 20 4.23 3.89 -19.10
CA LEU A 20 5.23 3.18 -19.90
C LEU A 20 6.62 3.18 -19.25
N ILE A 21 7.05 4.30 -18.67
CA ILE A 21 8.35 4.40 -17.98
C ILE A 21 8.36 3.55 -16.70
N SER A 22 7.24 3.51 -15.98
CA SER A 22 7.13 2.85 -14.68
C SER A 22 7.02 1.33 -14.78
N ILE A 23 6.36 0.81 -15.82
CA ILE A 23 6.13 -0.63 -16.03
C ILE A 23 7.44 -1.34 -16.37
N GLU A 24 8.22 -0.80 -17.30
CA GLU A 24 9.32 -1.59 -17.91
C GLU A 24 10.70 -1.33 -17.29
N GLN A 25 10.93 -0.20 -16.59
CA GLN A 25 12.22 0.16 -15.97
C GLN A 25 13.45 -0.14 -16.83
N ASN A 26 13.29 -0.07 -18.15
CA ASN A 26 14.30 -0.44 -19.13
C ASN A 26 15.07 0.82 -19.56
N PRO A 27 16.42 0.83 -19.51
CA PRO A 27 17.24 1.93 -20.00
C PRO A 27 16.91 2.43 -21.41
N GLU A 28 16.41 1.56 -22.28
CA GLU A 28 16.02 1.94 -23.64
C GLU A 28 14.76 2.82 -23.69
N ILE A 29 13.92 2.78 -22.65
CA ILE A 29 12.63 3.48 -22.61
C ILE A 29 12.78 4.86 -22.00
N PHE A 30 13.47 4.97 -20.86
CA PHE A 30 13.68 6.28 -20.25
C PHE A 30 14.75 7.12 -20.96
N ASN A 31 15.63 6.51 -21.77
CA ASN A 31 16.51 7.21 -22.71
C ASN A 31 15.98 7.22 -24.15
N TYR A 32 14.73 6.80 -24.37
CA TYR A 32 14.15 6.78 -25.72
C TYR A 32 14.15 8.19 -26.31
N GLN A 33 14.59 8.31 -27.56
CA GLN A 33 14.54 9.56 -28.32
C GLN A 33 13.40 9.48 -29.32
N HIS A 34 12.50 10.46 -29.28
CA HIS A 34 11.40 10.57 -30.22
C HIS A 34 11.92 10.54 -31.66
N SER A 35 11.35 9.68 -32.51
CA SER A 35 11.91 9.39 -33.83
C SER A 35 12.04 10.62 -34.74
N GLU A 36 11.12 11.58 -34.64
CA GLU A 36 11.13 12.79 -35.48
C GLU A 36 11.83 14.01 -34.86
N THR A 37 11.88 14.11 -33.54
CA THR A 37 12.29 15.34 -32.83
C THR A 37 13.54 15.14 -31.99
N GLY A 38 13.91 13.90 -31.67
CA GLY A 38 15.01 13.56 -30.77
C GLY A 38 14.71 13.82 -29.29
N VAL A 39 13.50 14.27 -28.95
CA VAL A 39 13.11 14.64 -27.58
C VAL A 39 13.03 13.39 -26.70
N THR A 40 13.63 13.44 -25.51
CA THR A 40 13.57 12.38 -24.51
C THR A 40 12.50 12.63 -23.46
N PRO A 41 12.04 11.60 -22.72
CA PRO A 41 11.16 11.79 -21.57
C PRO A 41 11.69 12.83 -20.57
N LEU A 42 13.00 12.86 -20.30
CA LEU A 42 13.60 13.83 -19.39
C LEU A 42 13.39 15.26 -19.90
N MET A 43 13.56 15.51 -21.20
CA MET A 43 13.32 16.82 -21.80
C MET A 43 11.85 17.24 -21.67
N VAL A 44 10.90 16.33 -21.85
CA VAL A 44 9.46 16.61 -21.68
C VAL A 44 9.15 17.07 -20.26
N PHE A 45 9.57 16.30 -19.26
CA PHE A 45 9.28 16.64 -17.85
C PHE A 45 10.07 17.87 -17.38
N ALA A 46 11.31 18.04 -17.84
CA ALA A 46 12.12 19.23 -17.56
C ALA A 46 11.50 20.50 -18.14
N ARG A 47 10.98 20.43 -19.38
CA ARG A 47 10.25 21.51 -20.03
C ARG A 47 9.01 21.94 -19.24
N LYS A 48 8.26 20.97 -18.72
CA LYS A 48 6.98 21.19 -18.03
C LYS A 48 7.12 21.42 -16.52
N GLY A 49 8.33 21.35 -15.98
CA GLY A 49 8.59 21.55 -14.55
C GLY A 49 8.07 20.41 -13.66
N GLN A 50 7.86 19.21 -14.21
CA GLN A 50 7.41 18.04 -13.45
C GLN A 50 8.54 17.49 -12.59
N LEU A 51 8.82 18.15 -11.47
CA LEU A 51 9.99 17.90 -10.62
C LEU A 51 10.04 16.45 -10.11
N GLY A 52 8.89 15.87 -9.78
CA GLY A 52 8.78 14.48 -9.35
C GLY A 52 9.28 13.51 -10.42
N ASP A 53 8.82 13.69 -11.66
CA ASP A 53 9.18 12.84 -12.79
C ASP A 53 10.61 13.09 -13.27
N VAL A 54 11.09 14.34 -13.20
CA VAL A 54 12.50 14.68 -13.42
C VAL A 54 13.38 13.96 -12.39
N CYS A 55 13.05 14.04 -11.10
CA CYS A 55 13.80 13.33 -10.07
C CYS A 55 13.75 11.81 -10.27
N MET A 56 12.59 11.28 -10.65
CA MET A 56 12.43 9.88 -11.02
C MET A 56 13.38 9.53 -12.18
N LEU A 57 13.32 10.23 -13.32
CA LEU A 57 14.18 9.95 -14.47
C LEU A 57 15.68 10.12 -14.21
N LEU A 58 16.08 11.19 -13.52
CA LEU A 58 17.48 11.40 -13.13
C LEU A 58 17.98 10.24 -12.29
N SER A 59 17.15 9.79 -11.36
CA SER A 59 17.51 8.66 -10.55
C SER A 59 17.73 7.42 -11.43
N PHE A 60 17.00 7.23 -12.55
CA PHE A 60 17.05 6.06 -13.48
C PHE A 60 18.40 5.97 -14.19
N GLY A 61 19.27 6.96 -13.99
CA GLY A 61 20.50 7.08 -14.74
C GLY A 61 20.23 7.45 -16.18
N VAL A 62 19.15 8.22 -16.42
CA VAL A 62 18.88 8.81 -17.72
C VAL A 62 20.09 9.64 -18.15
N ASP A 63 20.42 9.56 -19.44
CA ASP A 63 21.47 10.35 -20.03
C ASP A 63 21.03 11.82 -20.08
N CYS A 64 21.53 12.58 -19.10
CA CYS A 64 21.30 14.02 -19.00
C CYS A 64 22.02 14.81 -20.12
N SER A 65 22.95 14.15 -20.84
CA SER A 65 23.70 14.74 -21.95
C SER A 65 23.04 14.56 -23.32
N ALA A 66 21.95 13.78 -23.39
CA ALA A 66 21.17 13.60 -24.61
C ALA A 66 20.66 14.95 -25.15
N ARG A 67 20.66 15.08 -26.48
CA ARG A 67 20.22 16.29 -27.19
C ARG A 67 19.15 15.93 -28.20
N ASP A 68 18.17 16.80 -28.35
CA ASP A 68 17.17 16.72 -29.41
C ASP A 68 17.76 17.12 -30.77
N HIS A 69 16.96 17.08 -31.84
CA HIS A 69 17.39 17.45 -33.19
C HIS A 69 17.77 18.94 -33.33
N ASP A 70 17.25 19.80 -32.45
CA ASP A 70 17.63 21.22 -32.36
C ASP A 70 18.90 21.44 -31.52
N GLY A 71 19.50 20.36 -30.99
CA GLY A 71 20.70 20.39 -30.17
C GLY A 71 20.46 20.78 -28.71
N LYS A 72 19.22 20.84 -28.23
CA LYS A 72 18.86 21.22 -26.86
C LYS A 72 18.85 20.01 -25.94
N SER A 73 19.42 20.18 -24.75
CA SER A 73 19.39 19.23 -23.65
C SER A 73 18.19 19.48 -22.72
N ALA A 74 17.93 18.55 -21.79
CA ALA A 74 16.89 18.75 -20.78
C ALA A 74 17.11 20.01 -19.91
N LEU A 75 18.38 20.40 -19.67
CA LEU A 75 18.72 21.67 -19.01
C LEU A 75 18.30 22.88 -19.84
N ASP A 76 18.54 22.83 -21.15
CA ASP A 76 18.19 23.92 -22.07
C ASP A 76 16.66 24.09 -22.15
N TRP A 77 15.91 22.98 -22.17
CA TRP A 77 14.45 22.97 -22.11
C TRP A 77 13.90 23.56 -20.81
N ALA A 78 14.45 23.14 -19.65
CA ALA A 78 14.06 23.71 -18.35
C ALA A 78 14.38 25.20 -18.27
N GLN A 79 15.54 25.63 -18.78
CA GLN A 79 15.93 27.03 -18.80
C GLN A 79 15.04 27.87 -19.72
N GLN A 80 14.69 27.36 -20.91
CA GLN A 80 13.87 28.06 -21.89
C GLN A 80 12.45 28.32 -21.38
N GLU A 81 11.84 27.35 -20.69
CA GLU A 81 10.50 27.48 -20.11
C GLU A 81 10.52 28.04 -18.69
N ASN A 82 11.67 28.55 -18.21
CA ASN A 82 11.85 29.17 -16.91
C ASN A 82 11.50 28.25 -15.70
N GLN A 83 11.79 26.96 -15.82
CA GLN A 83 11.58 25.94 -14.79
C GLN A 83 12.82 25.84 -13.86
N VAL A 84 12.94 26.79 -12.94
CA VAL A 84 14.13 26.99 -12.08
C VAL A 84 14.46 25.74 -11.25
N GLU A 85 13.46 25.11 -10.64
CA GLU A 85 13.65 23.94 -9.76
C GLU A 85 14.13 22.71 -10.53
N ALA A 86 13.52 22.43 -11.70
CA ALA A 86 13.94 21.33 -12.56
C ALA A 86 15.37 21.56 -13.09
N TYR A 87 15.71 22.80 -13.46
CA TYR A 87 17.05 23.17 -13.90
C TYR A 87 18.09 22.91 -12.79
N GLU A 88 17.85 23.38 -11.57
CA GLU A 88 18.79 23.20 -10.45
C GLU A 88 19.02 21.72 -10.12
N VAL A 89 17.94 20.92 -10.13
CA VAL A 89 18.03 19.48 -9.84
C VAL A 89 18.83 18.75 -10.92
N ILE A 90 18.57 19.01 -12.21
CA ILE A 90 19.32 18.37 -13.31
C ILE A 90 20.79 18.79 -13.26
N LYS A 91 21.06 20.09 -13.04
CA LYS A 91 22.42 20.63 -12.97
C LYS A 91 23.21 20.00 -11.82
N LYS A 92 22.63 19.94 -10.62
CA LYS A 92 23.23 19.30 -9.44
C LYS A 92 23.49 17.81 -9.69
N HIS A 93 22.62 17.13 -10.41
CA HIS A 93 22.80 15.73 -10.77
C HIS A 93 23.99 15.53 -11.73
N MET A 94 24.15 16.41 -12.73
CA MET A 94 25.29 16.40 -13.65
C MET A 94 26.61 16.71 -12.94
N ASP A 95 26.63 17.69 -12.04
CA ASP A 95 27.83 18.09 -11.29
C ASP A 95 28.29 17.01 -10.28
N CYS A 96 27.36 16.19 -9.78
CA CYS A 96 27.65 15.08 -8.85
C CYS A 96 28.14 13.79 -9.53
N SER A 97 28.17 13.71 -10.87
CA SER A 97 28.60 12.52 -11.61
C SER A 97 29.83 12.89 -12.46
N PRO A 98 31.07 12.65 -11.98
CA PRO A 98 31.68 11.31 -12.16
C PRO A 98 32.84 10.96 -11.17
N ALA A 99 32.79 9.84 -10.42
CA ALA A 99 34.03 9.14 -9.97
C ALA A 99 33.82 7.84 -9.13
N LYS A 100 32.74 7.68 -8.36
CA LYS A 100 32.62 6.56 -7.38
C LYS A 100 31.52 5.53 -7.64
N LEU A 101 30.66 5.73 -8.64
CA LEU A 101 29.45 4.92 -8.85
C LEU A 101 29.51 3.72 -9.83
N PRO A 102 30.57 3.43 -10.63
CA PRO A 102 30.43 2.42 -11.68
C PRO A 102 30.22 1.00 -11.14
N GLU A 103 30.94 0.59 -10.09
CA GLU A 103 30.89 -0.80 -9.56
C GLU A 103 29.60 -1.09 -8.78
N GLU A 104 29.13 -0.17 -7.91
CA GLU A 104 27.85 -0.31 -7.18
C GLU A 104 26.66 -0.39 -8.14
N ASN A 105 26.66 0.45 -9.18
CA ASN A 105 25.62 0.42 -10.20
C ASN A 105 25.67 -0.86 -11.03
N GLU A 106 26.86 -1.42 -11.28
CA GLU A 106 27.00 -2.68 -12.00
C GLU A 106 26.49 -3.88 -11.18
N LEU A 107 26.79 -3.93 -9.88
CA LEU A 107 26.25 -4.94 -8.97
C LEU A 107 24.73 -4.86 -8.86
N LEU A 108 24.19 -3.65 -8.72
CA LEU A 108 22.75 -3.43 -8.68
C LEU A 108 22.09 -3.87 -10.01
N LYS A 109 22.67 -3.51 -11.16
CA LYS A 109 22.17 -3.96 -12.48
C LYS A 109 22.18 -5.48 -12.59
N LYS A 110 23.26 -6.15 -12.16
CA LYS A 110 23.34 -7.62 -12.14
C LYS A 110 22.28 -8.24 -11.25
N TYR A 111 22.05 -7.67 -10.06
CA TYR A 111 21.00 -8.13 -9.15
C TYR A 111 19.61 -7.97 -9.77
N LEU A 112 19.28 -6.77 -10.26
CA LEU A 112 17.99 -6.46 -10.89
C LEU A 112 17.72 -7.29 -12.15
N ALA A 113 18.75 -7.72 -12.88
CA ALA A 113 18.61 -8.61 -14.03
C ALA A 113 18.22 -10.06 -13.65
N THR A 114 18.38 -10.44 -12.38
CA THR A 114 18.11 -11.82 -11.90
C THR A 114 16.86 -11.95 -11.05
N ILE A 115 16.33 -10.84 -10.53
CA ILE A 115 15.20 -10.82 -9.61
C ILE A 115 14.00 -10.12 -10.26
N ASN A 116 12.79 -10.61 -9.97
CA ASN A 116 11.59 -9.88 -10.34
C ASN A 116 11.32 -8.79 -9.27
N PRO A 117 11.35 -7.48 -9.62
CA PRO A 117 11.15 -6.41 -8.65
C PRO A 117 9.76 -6.38 -8.03
N GLU A 118 8.76 -7.07 -8.61
CA GLU A 118 7.40 -7.19 -8.09
C GLU A 118 7.29 -8.13 -6.87
N HIS A 119 8.24 -9.04 -6.71
CA HIS A 119 8.25 -10.02 -5.64
C HIS A 119 9.23 -9.65 -4.54
N ILE A 120 8.93 -10.07 -3.31
CA ILE A 120 9.84 -9.89 -2.19
C ILE A 120 10.98 -10.90 -2.28
N ASP A 121 12.22 -10.40 -2.36
CA ASP A 121 13.41 -11.28 -2.32
C ASP A 121 13.67 -11.77 -0.89
N THR A 122 13.10 -12.94 -0.59
CA THR A 122 13.32 -13.64 0.68
C THR A 122 14.77 -14.11 0.85
N VAL A 123 15.51 -14.35 -0.25
CA VAL A 123 16.94 -14.71 -0.23
C VAL A 123 17.75 -13.54 0.31
N LEU A 124 17.49 -12.34 -0.20
CA LEU A 124 18.18 -11.12 0.24
C LEU A 124 17.89 -10.84 1.71
N ILE A 125 16.63 -10.96 2.14
CA ILE A 125 16.23 -10.80 3.56
C ILE A 125 16.99 -11.79 4.44
N GLU A 126 17.04 -13.08 4.09
CA GLU A 126 17.76 -14.09 4.85
C GLU A 126 19.26 -13.78 4.95
N ARG A 127 19.89 -13.40 3.83
CA ARG A 127 21.32 -13.04 3.79
C ARG A 127 21.62 -11.80 4.64
N LEU A 128 20.76 -10.78 4.56
CA LEU A 128 20.88 -9.57 5.37
C LEU A 128 20.72 -9.89 6.86
N LEU A 129 19.73 -10.71 7.23
CA LEU A 129 19.56 -11.18 8.61
C LEU A 129 20.81 -11.90 9.12
N ARG A 130 21.45 -12.76 8.30
CA ARG A 130 22.70 -13.44 8.68
C ARG A 130 23.81 -12.43 8.94
N LYS A 131 23.96 -11.44 8.04
CA LYS A 131 24.97 -10.38 8.18
C LYS A 131 24.77 -9.58 9.47
N ILE A 132 23.55 -9.11 9.72
CA ILE A 132 23.20 -8.38 10.95
C ILE A 132 23.53 -9.22 12.19
N CYS A 133 23.14 -10.49 12.22
CA CYS A 133 23.41 -11.37 13.38
C CYS A 133 24.89 -11.74 13.53
N THR A 134 25.70 -11.60 12.48
CA THR A 134 27.15 -11.83 12.54
C THR A 134 27.87 -10.58 13.06
N ASP A 135 27.40 -9.40 12.64
CA ASP A 135 28.00 -8.12 12.99
C ASP A 135 27.60 -7.63 14.39
N SER A 136 26.40 -7.95 14.85
CA SER A 136 25.86 -7.47 16.12
C SER A 136 24.91 -8.47 16.78
N ASN A 137 25.00 -8.55 18.10
CA ASN A 137 24.07 -9.31 18.96
C ASN A 137 23.04 -8.41 19.66
N GLU A 138 23.02 -7.10 19.39
CA GLU A 138 22.17 -6.14 20.08
C GLU A 138 20.75 -6.05 19.53
N GLY A 139 19.75 -6.07 20.40
CA GLY A 139 18.36 -5.80 20.03
C GLY A 139 17.66 -6.81 19.13
N ALA A 140 16.38 -6.56 18.90
CA ALA A 140 15.52 -7.31 18.01
C ALA A 140 15.58 -6.76 16.58
N ILE A 141 15.22 -7.62 15.62
CA ILE A 141 15.09 -7.27 14.20
C ILE A 141 13.62 -7.27 13.82
N LEU A 142 13.13 -6.17 13.24
CA LEU A 142 11.79 -6.04 12.69
C LEU A 142 11.85 -6.00 11.16
N VAL A 143 11.11 -6.88 10.49
CA VAL A 143 11.06 -6.98 9.04
C VAL A 143 9.67 -6.59 8.55
N PHE A 144 9.56 -5.55 7.71
CA PHE A 144 8.32 -5.13 7.09
C PHE A 144 8.10 -5.85 5.76
N LEU A 145 6.97 -6.52 5.63
CA LEU A 145 6.53 -7.32 4.49
C LEU A 145 5.12 -6.91 4.04
N PRO A 146 4.76 -7.06 2.75
CA PRO A 146 3.47 -6.58 2.24
C PRO A 146 2.25 -7.25 2.85
N GLY A 147 2.28 -8.57 3.04
CA GLY A 147 1.15 -9.33 3.56
C GLY A 147 1.52 -10.67 4.17
N TRP A 148 0.48 -11.44 4.53
CA TRP A 148 0.62 -12.75 5.17
C TRP A 148 1.42 -13.78 4.36
N GLU A 149 1.22 -13.78 3.05
CA GLU A 149 1.91 -14.70 2.15
C GLU A 149 3.43 -14.47 2.17
N ASP A 150 3.86 -13.21 2.09
CA ASP A 150 5.27 -12.83 2.18
C ASP A 150 5.87 -13.14 3.56
N ILE A 151 5.09 -12.94 4.64
CA ILE A 151 5.46 -13.33 6.00
C ILE A 151 5.73 -14.83 6.08
N ASN A 152 4.84 -15.65 5.53
CA ASN A 152 4.98 -17.11 5.58
C ASN A 152 6.15 -17.60 4.71
N GLN A 153 6.29 -17.10 3.49
CA GLN A 153 7.43 -17.47 2.63
C GLN A 153 8.77 -17.10 3.27
N THR A 154 8.87 -15.91 3.86
CA THR A 154 10.05 -15.49 4.60
C THR A 154 10.29 -16.39 5.81
N ARG A 155 9.24 -16.69 6.59
CA ARG A 155 9.33 -17.56 7.77
C ARG A 155 9.81 -18.97 7.41
N GLU A 156 9.19 -19.59 6.41
CA GLU A 156 9.55 -20.94 5.95
C GLU A 156 11.02 -20.99 5.52
N ARG A 157 11.47 -19.98 4.77
CA ARG A 157 12.87 -19.87 4.38
C ARG A 157 13.82 -19.75 5.57
N LEU A 158 13.49 -18.93 6.56
CA LEU A 158 14.30 -18.81 7.77
C LEU A 158 14.35 -20.14 8.54
N LEU A 159 13.22 -20.84 8.66
CA LEU A 159 13.14 -22.13 9.35
C LEU A 159 13.78 -23.29 8.57
N ALA A 160 13.95 -23.17 7.25
CA ALA A 160 14.75 -24.10 6.44
C ALA A 160 16.26 -23.90 6.65
N SER A 161 16.66 -22.87 7.40
CA SER A 161 18.04 -22.41 7.52
C SER A 161 18.55 -22.45 8.98
N SER A 162 19.68 -21.80 9.28
CA SER A 162 20.21 -21.75 10.66
C SER A 162 19.32 -21.00 11.65
N PHE A 163 18.35 -20.20 11.18
CA PHE A 163 17.41 -19.48 12.02
C PHE A 163 16.35 -20.38 12.68
N ARG A 164 16.34 -21.69 12.39
CA ARG A 164 15.49 -22.68 13.07
C ARG A 164 15.92 -23.01 14.50
N ASP A 165 17.17 -22.71 14.85
CA ASP A 165 17.74 -23.00 16.17
C ASP A 165 17.09 -22.11 17.24
N SER A 166 16.09 -22.65 17.94
CA SER A 166 15.33 -21.95 18.97
C SER A 166 16.17 -21.56 20.20
N SER A 167 17.36 -22.14 20.36
CA SER A 167 18.30 -21.72 21.40
C SER A 167 19.01 -20.40 21.06
N LYS A 168 18.96 -19.97 19.79
CA LYS A 168 19.60 -18.74 19.29
C LYS A 168 18.63 -17.74 18.70
N PHE A 169 17.50 -18.17 18.15
CA PHE A 169 16.57 -17.31 17.43
C PHE A 169 15.12 -17.52 17.86
N LEU A 170 14.40 -16.41 17.99
CA LEU A 170 12.95 -16.39 18.20
C LEU A 170 12.29 -15.68 17.01
N VAL A 171 11.76 -16.46 16.07
CA VAL A 171 11.09 -15.94 14.86
C VAL A 171 9.58 -15.85 15.08
N LEU A 172 9.06 -14.62 15.11
CA LEU A 172 7.65 -14.31 15.36
C LEU A 172 7.00 -13.69 14.11
N SER A 173 5.74 -14.03 13.86
CA SER A 173 4.92 -13.41 12.82
C SER A 173 3.96 -12.41 13.47
N LEU A 174 3.74 -11.26 12.83
CA LEU A 174 2.85 -10.21 13.32
C LEU A 174 1.98 -9.66 12.18
N HIS A 175 0.71 -10.04 12.17
CA HIS A 175 -0.26 -9.62 11.17
C HIS A 175 -1.64 -9.41 11.84
N SER A 176 -2.45 -8.48 11.33
CA SER A 176 -3.74 -8.12 11.94
C SER A 176 -4.64 -9.33 12.17
N MET A 177 -4.68 -10.27 11.22
CA MET A 177 -5.53 -11.47 11.21
C MET A 177 -5.00 -12.67 12.01
N ILE A 178 -3.90 -12.56 12.75
CA ILE A 178 -3.44 -13.66 13.64
C ILE A 178 -4.08 -13.53 15.03
N PRO A 179 -4.13 -14.60 15.85
CA PRO A 179 -4.70 -14.55 17.20
C PRO A 179 -4.00 -13.53 18.12
N SER A 180 -4.77 -12.83 18.96
CA SER A 180 -4.23 -11.79 19.85
C SER A 180 -3.19 -12.31 20.85
N SER A 181 -3.29 -13.58 21.27
CA SER A 181 -2.29 -14.24 22.11
C SER A 181 -0.93 -14.35 21.41
N GLU A 182 -0.92 -14.62 20.10
CA GLU A 182 0.29 -14.67 19.27
C GLU A 182 0.86 -13.26 19.03
N GLN A 183 0.01 -12.28 18.73
CA GLN A 183 0.44 -10.88 18.59
C GLN A 183 1.13 -10.40 19.87
N LYS A 184 0.59 -10.74 21.04
CA LYS A 184 1.16 -10.34 22.34
C LYS A 184 2.57 -10.88 22.59
N LYS A 185 3.02 -11.93 21.89
CA LYS A 185 4.37 -12.47 22.05
C LYS A 185 5.45 -11.49 21.60
N VAL A 186 5.16 -10.60 20.64
CA VAL A 186 6.15 -9.66 20.09
C VAL A 186 6.62 -8.61 21.10
N PHE A 187 5.78 -8.28 22.09
CA PHE A 187 6.10 -7.33 23.16
C PHE A 187 7.01 -7.93 24.23
N LYS A 188 7.10 -9.26 24.32
CA LYS A 188 8.00 -9.90 25.28
C LYS A 188 9.43 -9.81 24.75
N ARG A 189 10.37 -9.46 25.63
CA ARG A 189 11.80 -9.55 25.33
C ARG A 189 12.19 -11.01 25.15
N ALA A 190 13.12 -11.28 24.23
CA ALA A 190 13.66 -12.62 24.08
C ALA A 190 14.52 -13.01 25.30
N PRO A 191 14.65 -14.32 25.61
CA PRO A 191 15.59 -14.80 26.61
C PRO A 191 17.03 -14.38 26.33
N ALA A 192 17.87 -14.37 27.37
CA ALA A 192 19.29 -14.08 27.21
C ALA A 192 19.95 -15.04 26.21
N GLY A 193 20.74 -14.50 25.28
CA GLY A 193 21.39 -15.27 24.20
C GLY A 193 20.49 -15.60 23.00
N VAL A 194 19.20 -15.24 23.04
CA VAL A 194 18.25 -15.46 21.95
C VAL A 194 17.95 -14.15 21.21
N ARG A 195 18.15 -14.15 19.90
CA ARG A 195 17.86 -13.03 19.00
C ARG A 195 16.40 -13.07 18.55
N LYS A 196 15.64 -12.00 18.82
CA LYS A 196 14.24 -11.87 18.36
C LYS A 196 14.19 -11.34 16.93
N ILE A 197 13.43 -12.00 16.06
CA ILE A 197 13.16 -11.59 14.68
C ILE A 197 11.64 -11.55 14.49
N ILE A 198 11.11 -10.40 14.07
CA ILE A 198 9.67 -10.16 13.93
C ILE A 198 9.37 -9.88 12.47
N LEU A 199 8.54 -10.71 11.84
CA LEU A 199 8.07 -10.56 10.48
C LEU A 199 6.68 -9.92 10.52
N SER A 200 6.52 -8.70 9.99
CA SER A 200 5.29 -7.92 10.16
C SER A 200 4.85 -7.17 8.91
N THR A 201 3.56 -6.84 8.82
CA THR A 201 3.04 -5.85 7.89
C THR A 201 3.14 -4.43 8.45
N ASN A 202 2.48 -3.46 7.81
CA ASN A 202 2.32 -2.10 8.32
C ASN A 202 1.63 -1.99 9.71
N ILE A 203 1.12 -3.08 10.31
CA ILE A 203 0.63 -3.06 11.69
C ILE A 203 1.71 -2.63 12.70
N ALA A 204 2.98 -2.94 12.44
CA ALA A 204 4.10 -2.48 13.27
C ALA A 204 4.54 -1.04 12.97
N GLU A 205 3.99 -0.40 11.93
CA GLU A 205 4.36 0.95 11.49
C GLU A 205 3.72 2.04 12.34
N THR A 206 2.49 1.83 12.83
CA THR A 206 1.73 2.79 13.65
C THR A 206 1.16 2.16 14.92
N ALA A 207 0.43 1.05 14.79
CA ALA A 207 -0.42 0.49 15.84
C ALA A 207 0.32 -0.21 16.98
N VAL A 208 1.58 -0.60 16.79
CA VAL A 208 2.33 -1.44 17.73
C VAL A 208 3.68 -0.81 18.08
N THR A 209 4.08 -0.87 19.35
CA THR A 209 5.38 -0.38 19.83
C THR A 209 6.16 -1.53 20.46
N ILE A 210 7.29 -1.88 19.85
CA ILE A 210 8.17 -2.96 20.32
C ILE A 210 9.49 -2.32 20.74
N ASP A 211 9.74 -2.28 22.04
CA ASP A 211 10.77 -1.41 22.62
C ASP A 211 12.22 -1.90 22.40
N ASP A 212 12.40 -3.20 22.16
CA ASP A 212 13.72 -3.81 21.99
C ASP A 212 14.19 -3.88 20.53
N VAL A 213 13.47 -3.30 19.57
CA VAL A 213 13.89 -3.23 18.16
C VAL A 213 15.05 -2.26 17.98
N VAL A 214 16.11 -2.74 17.32
CA VAL A 214 17.31 -1.95 16.97
C VAL A 214 17.56 -1.98 15.47
N PHE A 215 17.13 -3.05 14.81
CA PHE A 215 17.32 -3.24 13.38
C PHE A 215 15.97 -3.33 12.69
N VAL A 216 15.77 -2.55 11.65
CA VAL A 216 14.60 -2.62 10.77
C VAL A 216 15.06 -3.06 9.39
N ILE A 217 14.35 -4.01 8.79
CA ILE A 217 14.48 -4.37 7.37
C ILE A 217 13.15 -4.01 6.73
N ASP A 218 13.17 -3.01 5.85
CA ASP A 218 12.00 -2.53 5.14
C ASP A 218 12.01 -3.03 3.70
N SER A 219 11.05 -3.89 3.35
CA SER A 219 10.90 -4.33 1.95
C SER A 219 10.49 -3.22 0.99
N GLY A 220 10.02 -2.08 1.49
CA GLY A 220 9.53 -0.96 0.68
C GLY A 220 8.17 -1.18 0.04
N ARG A 221 7.48 -2.28 0.39
CA ARG A 221 6.18 -2.64 -0.17
C ARG A 221 5.12 -2.70 0.93
N MET A 222 3.87 -2.49 0.55
CA MET A 222 2.69 -2.70 1.40
C MET A 222 1.49 -3.10 0.55
N LYS A 223 0.50 -3.75 1.18
CA LYS A 223 -0.81 -3.92 0.55
C LYS A 223 -1.70 -2.73 0.86
N GLU A 224 -2.35 -2.21 -0.16
CA GLU A 224 -3.23 -1.05 -0.08
C GLU A 224 -4.56 -1.34 -0.76
N LYS A 225 -5.65 -0.87 -0.12
CA LYS A 225 -6.97 -0.84 -0.74
C LYS A 225 -7.06 0.37 -1.66
N SER A 226 -7.46 0.12 -2.89
CA SER A 226 -7.74 1.12 -3.90
C SER A 226 -9.12 0.88 -4.50
N TYR A 227 -9.74 1.94 -4.99
CA TYR A 227 -11.02 1.91 -5.66
C TYR A 227 -10.87 2.52 -7.05
N ASP A 228 -11.25 1.76 -8.07
CA ASP A 228 -11.37 2.23 -9.44
C ASP A 228 -12.83 2.68 -9.67
N PRO A 229 -13.08 3.99 -9.78
CA PRO A 229 -14.43 4.50 -9.94
C PRO A 229 -15.01 4.26 -11.34
N TYR A 230 -14.20 4.03 -12.36
CA TYR A 230 -14.69 3.81 -13.73
C TYR A 230 -15.18 2.38 -13.92
N ASN A 231 -14.53 1.42 -13.24
CA ASN A 231 -14.95 0.02 -13.24
C ASN A 231 -15.85 -0.33 -12.02
N ASN A 232 -15.98 0.58 -11.06
CA ASN A 232 -16.68 0.36 -9.79
C ASN A 232 -16.15 -0.87 -9.00
N VAL A 233 -14.83 -1.05 -8.98
CA VAL A 233 -14.17 -2.19 -8.33
C VAL A 233 -13.22 -1.71 -7.25
N SER A 234 -13.37 -2.28 -6.05
CA SER A 234 -12.37 -2.16 -4.98
C SER A 234 -11.35 -3.29 -5.10
N THR A 235 -10.06 -2.96 -5.15
CA THR A 235 -8.96 -3.91 -5.26
C THR A 235 -8.01 -3.79 -4.08
N LEU A 236 -7.39 -4.91 -3.70
CA LEU A 236 -6.29 -4.95 -2.75
C LEU A 236 -5.03 -5.33 -3.54
N HIS A 237 -4.15 -4.36 -3.77
CA HIS A 237 -2.94 -4.58 -4.55
C HIS A 237 -1.70 -4.26 -3.71
N THR A 238 -0.55 -4.77 -4.15
CA THR A 238 0.75 -4.47 -3.53
C THR A 238 1.33 -3.22 -4.17
N SER A 239 1.50 -2.15 -3.40
CA SER A 239 2.09 -0.89 -3.83
C SER A 239 3.44 -0.65 -3.16
N TRP A 240 4.22 0.28 -3.72
CA TRP A 240 5.39 0.83 -3.04
C TRP A 240 4.95 1.75 -1.90
N VAL A 241 5.75 1.77 -0.83
CA VAL A 241 5.49 2.67 0.31
C VAL A 241 5.77 4.13 -0.07
N SER A 242 5.12 5.07 0.61
CA SER A 242 5.52 6.48 0.53
C SER A 242 6.82 6.73 1.31
N ARG A 243 7.48 7.87 1.05
CA ARG A 243 8.63 8.31 1.85
C ARG A 243 8.24 8.53 3.31
N ALA A 244 7.02 9.03 3.58
CA ALA A 244 6.49 9.15 4.93
C ALA A 244 6.40 7.79 5.64
N ASN A 245 5.90 6.75 4.96
CA ASN A 245 5.86 5.39 5.52
C ASN A 245 7.28 4.87 5.80
N ALA A 246 8.22 5.02 4.86
CA ALA A 246 9.60 4.61 5.04
C ALA A 246 10.26 5.27 6.26
N ARG A 247 10.05 6.58 6.47
CA ARG A 247 10.52 7.31 7.66
C ARG A 247 9.87 6.80 8.95
N GLN A 248 8.59 6.46 8.93
CA GLN A 248 7.92 5.86 10.09
C GLN A 248 8.50 4.48 10.44
N ARG A 249 8.78 3.65 9.44
CA ARG A 249 9.44 2.34 9.59
C ARG A 249 10.85 2.49 10.13
N GLU A 250 11.63 3.42 9.59
CA GLU A 250 12.97 3.77 10.08
C GLU A 250 12.94 4.16 11.56
N GLY A 251 11.97 5.00 11.96
CA GLY A 251 11.77 5.42 13.35
C GLY A 251 11.50 4.28 14.33
N ARG A 252 11.23 3.05 13.86
CA ARG A 252 11.06 1.86 14.73
C ARG A 252 12.39 1.29 15.23
N ALA A 253 13.52 1.57 14.56
CA ALA A 253 14.85 1.16 15.00
C ALA A 253 15.44 2.08 16.09
N GLY A 254 15.05 3.35 16.12
CA GLY A 254 15.70 4.39 16.92
C GLY A 254 14.99 4.78 18.22
N ARG A 255 14.08 3.95 18.75
CA ARG A 255 13.22 4.34 19.88
C ARG A 255 13.94 4.41 21.21
N CYS A 256 14.62 3.33 21.60
CA CYS A 256 15.24 3.20 22.91
C CYS A 256 16.76 3.37 22.88
N GLN A 257 17.36 3.24 21.70
CA GLN A 257 18.80 3.38 21.46
C GLN A 257 19.05 3.61 19.96
N PRO A 258 20.28 3.99 19.55
CA PRO A 258 20.63 4.09 18.13
C PRO A 258 20.36 2.76 17.42
N GLY A 259 19.77 2.83 16.23
CA GLY A 259 19.42 1.66 15.43
C GLY A 259 19.65 1.88 13.94
N THR A 260 19.50 0.81 13.17
CA THR A 260 19.76 0.81 11.73
C THR A 260 18.53 0.34 10.97
N CYS A 261 18.13 1.11 9.96
CA CYS A 261 17.10 0.72 9.00
C CYS A 261 17.72 0.36 7.65
N TYR A 262 17.39 -0.81 7.13
CA TYR A 262 17.78 -1.28 5.80
C TYR A 262 16.58 -1.25 4.87
N HIS A 263 16.59 -0.36 3.89
CA HIS A 263 15.57 -0.29 2.86
C HIS A 263 15.97 -1.19 1.68
N LEU A 264 15.12 -2.14 1.31
CA LEU A 264 15.36 -3.10 0.22
C LEU A 264 14.91 -2.55 -1.14
N TYR A 265 15.27 -1.31 -1.39
CA TYR A 265 15.06 -0.63 -2.65
C TYR A 265 16.22 0.32 -2.92
N SER A 266 16.54 0.49 -4.19
CA SER A 266 17.65 1.32 -4.63
C SER A 266 17.43 2.80 -4.30
N ARG A 267 18.51 3.59 -4.28
CA ARG A 267 18.41 5.07 -4.19
C ARG A 267 17.56 5.62 -5.34
N PHE A 268 17.64 4.98 -6.51
CA PHE A 268 16.72 5.15 -7.63
C PHE A 268 15.26 5.14 -7.15
N ARG A 269 14.84 3.99 -6.62
CA ARG A 269 13.45 3.76 -6.25
C ARG A 269 13.04 4.70 -5.12
N ALA A 270 13.91 4.96 -4.15
CA ALA A 270 13.67 5.89 -3.05
C ALA A 270 13.34 7.31 -3.56
N ALA A 271 14.03 7.77 -4.61
CA ALA A 271 13.78 9.07 -5.22
C ALA A 271 12.44 9.11 -5.96
N SER A 272 11.97 7.99 -6.53
CA SER A 272 10.67 7.90 -7.20
C SER A 272 9.47 7.69 -6.27
N LEU A 273 9.67 7.45 -4.97
CA LEU A 273 8.55 7.24 -4.03
C LEU A 273 7.77 8.54 -3.80
N PRO A 274 6.42 8.50 -3.75
CA PRO A 274 5.62 9.66 -3.40
C PRO A 274 5.93 10.09 -1.96
N GLU A 275 5.86 11.39 -1.67
CA GLU A 275 6.14 11.90 -0.32
C GLU A 275 5.14 11.34 0.71
N PHE A 276 3.85 11.32 0.34
CA PHE A 276 2.74 10.82 1.15
C PHE A 276 1.88 9.84 0.37
N GLN A 277 1.17 8.98 1.11
CA GLN A 277 0.15 8.10 0.55
C GLN A 277 -1.06 8.92 0.07
N ILE A 278 -1.74 8.44 -0.98
CA ILE A 278 -2.98 9.07 -1.46
C ILE A 278 -4.03 9.03 -0.32
N PRO A 279 -4.68 10.15 0.01
CA PRO A 279 -5.71 10.20 1.06
C PRO A 279 -6.88 9.27 0.78
N GLU A 280 -7.48 8.68 1.83
CA GLU A 280 -8.58 7.71 1.69
C GLU A 280 -9.77 8.23 0.91
N ILE A 281 -10.13 9.51 1.08
CA ILE A 281 -11.21 10.17 0.34
C ILE A 281 -11.05 10.09 -1.19
N LYS A 282 -9.82 9.92 -1.70
CA LYS A 282 -9.53 9.80 -3.13
C LYS A 282 -9.43 8.36 -3.63
N ARG A 283 -9.30 7.37 -2.73
CA ARG A 283 -8.99 5.96 -3.09
C ARG A 283 -9.92 4.92 -2.49
N MET A 284 -10.97 5.34 -1.79
CA MET A 284 -11.98 4.47 -1.18
C MET A 284 -13.38 4.84 -1.68
N PRO A 285 -14.35 3.91 -1.63
CA PRO A 285 -15.77 4.26 -1.74
C PRO A 285 -16.20 5.25 -0.64
N ILE A 286 -17.13 6.15 -0.95
CA ILE A 286 -17.48 7.31 -0.09
C ILE A 286 -18.99 7.44 0.17
N GLU A 287 -19.76 6.36 0.06
CA GLU A 287 -21.21 6.32 0.30
C GLU A 287 -21.56 6.85 1.69
N GLU A 288 -20.83 6.40 2.71
CA GLU A 288 -21.02 6.85 4.09
C GLU A 288 -20.75 8.35 4.22
N LEU A 289 -19.64 8.84 3.65
CA LEU A 289 -19.30 10.27 3.67
C LEU A 289 -20.36 11.11 2.94
N CYS A 290 -20.84 10.66 1.77
CA CYS A 290 -21.90 11.33 1.01
C CYS A 290 -23.21 11.42 1.80
N LEU A 291 -23.57 10.37 2.53
CA LEU A 291 -24.75 10.38 3.40
C LEU A 291 -24.58 11.34 4.58
N GLN A 292 -23.40 11.36 5.21
CA GLN A 292 -23.07 12.30 6.29
C GLN A 292 -23.13 13.76 5.84
N VAL A 293 -22.65 14.07 4.63
CA VAL A 293 -22.80 15.41 4.04
C VAL A 293 -24.27 15.82 3.99
N LYS A 294 -25.17 14.93 3.59
CA LYS A 294 -26.61 15.22 3.51
C LYS A 294 -27.31 15.33 4.85
N LEU A 295 -26.81 14.65 5.87
CA LEU A 295 -27.28 14.84 7.25
C LEU A 295 -26.89 16.22 7.80
N LEU A 296 -25.69 16.69 7.46
CA LEU A 296 -25.16 17.97 7.94
C LEU A 296 -25.72 19.16 7.16
N ASP A 297 -25.84 19.06 5.84
CA ASP A 297 -26.35 20.10 4.96
C ASP A 297 -27.31 19.49 3.91
N PRO A 298 -28.59 19.29 4.25
CA PRO A 298 -29.57 18.65 3.38
C PRO A 298 -29.77 19.35 2.03
N ASN A 299 -29.63 20.68 2.02
CA ASN A 299 -29.91 21.54 0.86
C ASN A 299 -28.74 21.57 -0.13
N SER A 300 -27.52 21.25 0.31
CA SER A 300 -26.32 21.32 -0.53
C SER A 300 -26.19 20.12 -1.46
N LYS A 301 -25.65 20.34 -2.65
CA LYS A 301 -25.23 19.25 -3.54
C LYS A 301 -23.98 18.59 -2.99
N ILE A 302 -23.96 17.27 -2.93
CA ILE A 302 -22.86 16.50 -2.31
C ILE A 302 -21.53 16.85 -3.00
N ALA A 303 -21.52 16.89 -4.33
CA ALA A 303 -20.34 17.25 -5.10
C ALA A 303 -19.80 18.65 -4.76
N ASP A 304 -20.67 19.64 -4.54
CA ASP A 304 -20.26 21.02 -4.25
C ASP A 304 -19.77 21.19 -2.81
N PHE A 305 -20.27 20.37 -1.88
CA PHE A 305 -19.71 20.28 -0.54
C PHE A 305 -18.32 19.63 -0.58
N LEU A 306 -18.18 18.47 -1.22
CA LEU A 306 -16.94 17.70 -1.25
C LEU A 306 -15.82 18.39 -2.06
N LYS A 307 -16.15 19.26 -3.01
CA LYS A 307 -15.16 20.13 -3.68
C LYS A 307 -14.43 21.10 -2.73
N LYS A 308 -14.97 21.33 -1.53
CA LYS A 308 -14.38 22.24 -0.53
C LYS A 308 -13.44 21.54 0.45
N THR A 309 -13.28 20.22 0.36
CA THR A 309 -12.33 19.49 1.21
C THR A 309 -10.89 19.82 0.80
N LEU A 310 -9.92 19.55 1.68
CA LEU A 310 -8.49 19.74 1.39
C LEU A 310 -8.07 19.01 0.11
N ASP A 311 -8.53 17.77 -0.01
CA ASP A 311 -8.34 16.90 -1.16
C ASP A 311 -9.71 16.45 -1.67
N PRO A 312 -10.28 17.11 -2.69
CA PRO A 312 -11.55 16.70 -3.27
C PRO A 312 -11.48 15.27 -3.83
N PRO A 313 -12.53 14.44 -3.62
CA PRO A 313 -12.60 13.11 -4.21
C PRO A 313 -12.71 13.16 -5.73
N VAL A 314 -12.44 12.03 -6.39
CA VAL A 314 -12.68 11.88 -7.83
C VAL A 314 -14.17 12.03 -8.12
N THR A 315 -14.51 12.86 -9.11
CA THR A 315 -15.90 13.18 -9.45
C THR A 315 -16.75 11.93 -9.70
N GLU A 316 -16.18 10.91 -10.35
CA GLU A 316 -16.88 9.66 -10.64
C GLU A 316 -17.17 8.85 -9.37
N THR A 317 -16.26 8.83 -8.40
CA THR A 317 -16.51 8.24 -7.07
C THR A 317 -17.73 8.88 -6.39
N VAL A 318 -17.88 10.21 -6.49
CA VAL A 318 -19.04 10.93 -5.93
C VAL A 318 -20.33 10.50 -6.61
N LYS A 319 -20.33 10.38 -7.95
CA LYS A 319 -21.52 9.92 -8.70
C LYS A 319 -21.89 8.50 -8.33
N ASN A 320 -20.93 7.58 -8.28
CA ASN A 320 -21.16 6.19 -7.91
C ASN A 320 -21.77 6.10 -6.51
N ALA A 321 -21.22 6.83 -5.55
CA ALA A 321 -21.74 6.89 -4.19
C ALA A 321 -23.19 7.41 -4.14
N ILE A 322 -23.52 8.44 -4.92
CA ILE A 322 -24.89 8.95 -5.03
C ILE A 322 -25.83 7.88 -5.59
N THR A 323 -25.44 7.20 -6.67
CA THR A 323 -26.22 6.11 -7.27
C THR A 323 -26.50 5.01 -6.24
N VAL A 324 -25.48 4.57 -5.51
CA VAL A 324 -25.65 3.54 -4.46
C VAL A 324 -26.62 4.01 -3.37
N LEU A 325 -26.51 5.26 -2.92
CA LEU A 325 -27.43 5.82 -1.93
C LEU A 325 -28.87 5.96 -2.44
N GLN A 326 -29.05 6.25 -3.73
CA GLN A 326 -30.36 6.27 -4.39
C GLN A 326 -30.96 4.87 -4.49
N ASP A 327 -30.17 3.86 -4.87
CA ASP A 327 -30.59 2.46 -4.94
C ASP A 327 -30.94 1.90 -3.56
N LEU A 328 -30.23 2.34 -2.52
CA LEU A 328 -30.57 2.04 -1.13
C LEU A 328 -31.84 2.77 -0.66
N GLY A 329 -32.33 3.77 -1.40
CA GLY A 329 -33.47 4.60 -1.03
C GLY A 329 -33.13 5.65 0.04
N ALA A 330 -31.84 5.87 0.31
CA ALA A 330 -31.37 6.89 1.25
C ALA A 330 -31.51 8.30 0.66
N LEU A 331 -31.37 8.43 -0.66
CA LEU A 331 -31.54 9.67 -1.39
C LEU A 331 -32.61 9.52 -2.47
N THR A 332 -33.30 10.61 -2.79
CA THR A 332 -34.14 10.71 -3.98
C THR A 332 -33.29 10.93 -5.24
N GLN A 333 -33.92 10.82 -6.41
CA GLN A 333 -33.27 11.10 -7.70
C GLN A 333 -32.70 12.53 -7.81
N ASN A 334 -33.25 13.47 -7.04
CA ASN A 334 -32.78 14.86 -6.97
C ASN A 334 -31.74 15.10 -5.85
N GLU A 335 -31.16 14.03 -5.30
CA GLU A 335 -30.26 14.04 -4.14
C GLU A 335 -30.90 14.66 -2.90
N GLN A 336 -32.21 14.48 -2.67
CA GLN A 336 -32.82 14.89 -1.40
C GLN A 336 -32.78 13.74 -0.40
N LEU A 337 -32.43 14.02 0.85
CA LEU A 337 -32.44 13.03 1.92
C LEU A 337 -33.87 12.51 2.16
N THR A 338 -34.02 11.20 2.28
CA THR A 338 -35.31 10.58 2.64
C THR A 338 -35.37 10.27 4.13
N ASP A 339 -36.57 10.03 4.68
CA ASP A 339 -36.73 9.55 6.06
C ASP A 339 -35.98 8.23 6.32
N LEU A 340 -35.86 7.39 5.28
CA LEU A 340 -35.03 6.18 5.34
C LEU A 340 -33.55 6.56 5.43
N GLY A 341 -33.08 7.47 4.57
CA GLY A 341 -31.70 7.94 4.56
C GLY A 341 -31.27 8.56 5.89
N GLU A 342 -32.15 9.34 6.52
CA GLU A 342 -31.91 9.90 7.86
C GLU A 342 -31.66 8.80 8.89
N LYS A 343 -32.49 7.76 8.90
CA LYS A 343 -32.32 6.59 9.76
C LYS A 343 -31.04 5.81 9.44
N LEU A 344 -30.75 5.58 8.16
CA LEU A 344 -29.55 4.84 7.75
C LEU A 344 -28.25 5.53 8.19
N GLY A 345 -28.20 6.86 8.09
CA GLY A 345 -27.02 7.64 8.46
C GLY A 345 -26.91 7.96 9.96
N SER A 346 -27.95 7.63 10.75
CA SER A 346 -27.90 7.74 12.21
C SER A 346 -27.06 6.65 12.89
N LEU A 347 -26.73 5.58 12.17
CA LEU A 347 -25.88 4.49 12.64
C LEU A 347 -24.44 4.68 12.10
N PRO A 348 -23.40 4.43 12.93
CA PRO A 348 -22.00 4.58 12.53
C PRO A 348 -21.51 3.33 11.78
N VAL A 349 -22.25 2.90 10.76
CA VAL A 349 -21.90 1.76 9.89
C VAL A 349 -22.26 2.10 8.46
N HIS A 350 -21.71 1.33 7.52
CA HIS A 350 -22.02 1.50 6.09
C HIS A 350 -23.53 1.48 5.82
N PRO A 351 -24.09 2.34 4.93
CA PRO A 351 -25.54 2.46 4.71
C PRO A 351 -26.24 1.15 4.32
N SER A 352 -25.57 0.25 3.59
CA SER A 352 -26.11 -1.08 3.28
C SER A 352 -26.25 -1.97 4.52
N THR A 353 -25.30 -1.89 5.45
CA THR A 353 -25.35 -2.58 6.75
C THR A 353 -26.46 -2.02 7.62
N SER A 354 -26.62 -0.69 7.69
CA SER A 354 -27.75 -0.05 8.37
C SER A 354 -29.09 -0.54 7.83
N LYS A 355 -29.21 -0.67 6.50
CA LYS A 355 -30.43 -1.17 5.86
C LYS A 355 -30.68 -2.63 6.19
N MET A 356 -29.64 -3.47 6.16
CA MET A 356 -29.72 -4.87 6.60
C MET A 356 -30.23 -4.98 8.04
N LEU A 357 -29.72 -4.17 8.97
CA LEU A 357 -30.16 -4.16 10.37
C LEU A 357 -31.63 -3.76 10.50
N LEU A 358 -32.08 -2.74 9.76
CA LEU A 358 -33.49 -2.33 9.76
C LEU A 358 -34.41 -3.46 9.27
N PHE A 359 -34.03 -4.15 8.20
CA PHE A 359 -34.76 -5.33 7.74
C PHE A 359 -34.68 -6.49 8.74
N GLY A 360 -33.56 -6.65 9.44
CA GLY A 360 -33.41 -7.62 10.53
C GLY A 360 -34.46 -7.42 11.63
N ILE A 361 -34.78 -6.18 11.98
CA ILE A 361 -35.88 -5.86 12.92
C ILE A 361 -37.24 -6.26 12.32
N LEU A 362 -37.53 -5.83 11.09
CA LEU A 362 -38.82 -6.06 10.44
C LEU A 362 -39.12 -7.55 10.21
N MET A 363 -38.09 -8.33 9.91
CA MET A 363 -38.17 -9.76 9.64
C MET A 363 -37.95 -10.62 10.89
N ASN A 364 -37.82 -9.99 12.07
CA ASN A 364 -37.57 -10.66 13.34
C ASN A 364 -36.32 -11.57 13.34
N CYS A 365 -35.26 -11.12 12.67
CA CYS A 365 -33.95 -11.78 12.58
C CYS A 365 -32.81 -10.80 12.92
N LEU A 366 -33.03 -9.91 13.90
CA LEU A 366 -32.08 -8.89 14.31
C LEU A 366 -30.76 -9.49 14.83
N ASP A 367 -30.85 -10.57 15.61
CA ASP A 367 -29.68 -11.20 16.25
C ASP A 367 -28.61 -11.67 15.23
N PRO A 368 -28.93 -12.51 14.23
CA PRO A 368 -27.94 -12.88 13.21
C PRO A 368 -27.51 -11.69 12.34
N ALA A 369 -28.39 -10.71 12.09
CA ALA A 369 -28.03 -9.51 11.34
C ALA A 369 -27.00 -8.64 12.11
N LEU A 370 -27.12 -8.52 13.42
CA LEU A 370 -26.15 -7.84 14.28
C LEU A 370 -24.81 -8.57 14.30
N THR A 371 -24.82 -9.91 14.40
CA THR A 371 -23.61 -10.72 14.33
C THR A 371 -22.84 -10.45 13.03
N LEU A 372 -23.55 -10.41 11.89
CA LEU A 372 -22.96 -10.09 10.59
C LEU A 372 -22.44 -8.64 10.52
N ALA A 373 -23.21 -7.67 11.02
CA ALA A 373 -22.81 -6.27 11.03
C ALA A 373 -21.51 -6.07 11.83
N CYS A 374 -21.43 -6.66 13.03
CA CYS A 374 -20.24 -6.61 13.89
C CYS A 374 -19.02 -7.28 13.24
N ALA A 375 -19.21 -8.43 12.59
CA ALA A 375 -18.12 -9.15 11.92
C ALA A 375 -17.60 -8.40 10.69
N ALA A 376 -18.49 -7.75 9.92
CA ALA A 376 -18.14 -6.97 8.74
C ALA A 376 -17.40 -5.67 9.10
N ASP A 377 -17.82 -4.99 10.16
CA ASP A 377 -17.27 -3.70 10.57
C ASP A 377 -15.96 -3.82 11.36
N TYR A 378 -15.90 -4.73 12.34
CA TYR A 378 -14.73 -4.86 13.20
C TYR A 378 -13.71 -5.86 12.65
N ARG A 379 -14.07 -7.15 12.65
CA ARG A 379 -13.16 -8.22 12.26
C ARG A 379 -13.90 -9.54 12.06
N ASP A 380 -13.56 -10.22 10.99
CA ASP A 380 -13.96 -11.61 10.75
C ASP A 380 -13.44 -12.54 11.88
N PRO A 381 -14.27 -13.44 12.44
CA PRO A 381 -13.90 -14.28 13.58
C PRO A 381 -12.90 -15.39 13.23
N PHE A 382 -12.64 -15.65 11.95
CA PHE A 382 -11.71 -16.67 11.50
C PHE A 382 -10.27 -16.12 11.44
N PHE A 383 -9.36 -16.78 12.14
CA PHE A 383 -7.94 -16.43 12.12
C PHE A 383 -7.18 -17.11 10.98
N LEU A 384 -6.08 -16.49 10.56
CA LEU A 384 -5.14 -17.13 9.65
C LEU A 384 -4.42 -18.29 10.38
N PRO A 385 -4.43 -19.50 9.80
CA PRO A 385 -3.71 -20.63 10.37
C PRO A 385 -2.20 -20.39 10.28
N MET A 386 -1.48 -20.74 11.35
CA MET A 386 -0.03 -20.53 11.44
C MET A 386 0.74 -21.66 10.75
N ALA A 387 0.18 -22.87 10.75
CA ALA A 387 0.80 -24.03 10.10
C ALA A 387 0.11 -24.36 8.76
N PRO A 388 0.86 -24.85 7.74
CA PRO A 388 0.28 -25.20 6.44
C PRO A 388 -0.80 -26.29 6.51
N ASP A 389 -0.69 -27.26 7.42
CA ASP A 389 -1.68 -28.34 7.60
C ASP A 389 -2.99 -27.83 8.24
N GLU A 390 -2.90 -26.79 9.07
CA GLU A 390 -4.06 -26.12 9.66
C GLU A 390 -4.90 -25.38 8.62
N ARG A 391 -4.33 -24.99 7.47
CA ARG A 391 -5.07 -24.27 6.42
C ARG A 391 -6.22 -25.06 5.84
N LYS A 392 -6.01 -26.34 5.55
CA LYS A 392 -7.06 -27.23 5.05
C LYS A 392 -8.13 -27.48 6.12
N ARG A 393 -7.69 -27.64 7.38
CA ARG A 393 -8.58 -27.86 8.53
C ARG A 393 -9.47 -26.64 8.79
N ALA A 394 -8.90 -25.44 8.75
CA ALA A 394 -9.63 -24.19 8.92
C ALA A 394 -10.66 -23.96 7.80
N ALA A 395 -10.29 -24.24 6.55
CA ALA A 395 -11.22 -24.15 5.43
C ALA A 395 -12.39 -25.16 5.55
N ALA A 396 -12.08 -26.41 5.92
CA ALA A 396 -13.10 -27.42 6.16
C ALA A 396 -14.04 -27.05 7.32
N ALA A 397 -13.49 -26.53 8.43
CA ALA A 397 -14.27 -26.07 9.58
C ALA A 397 -15.22 -24.91 9.21
N LYS A 398 -14.78 -23.97 8.35
CA LYS A 398 -15.65 -22.88 7.87
C LYS A 398 -16.82 -23.41 7.04
N VAL A 399 -16.60 -24.41 6.20
CA VAL A 399 -17.65 -25.07 5.41
C VAL A 399 -18.62 -25.84 6.32
N GLU A 400 -18.10 -26.55 7.32
CA GLU A 400 -18.91 -27.27 8.30
C GLU A 400 -19.83 -26.30 9.08
N LEU A 401 -19.29 -25.17 9.54
CA LEU A 401 -20.07 -24.12 10.20
C LEU A 401 -21.18 -23.56 9.30
N ALA A 402 -20.89 -23.28 8.03
CA ALA A 402 -21.90 -22.82 7.08
C ALA A 402 -23.05 -23.84 6.92
N SER A 403 -22.73 -25.14 6.97
CA SER A 403 -23.69 -26.22 6.77
C SER A 403 -24.71 -26.38 7.91
N LEU A 404 -24.40 -25.88 9.12
CA LEU A 404 -25.32 -25.92 10.27
C LEU A 404 -26.63 -25.17 9.99
N TYR A 405 -26.57 -24.14 9.15
CA TYR A 405 -27.74 -23.38 8.69
C TYR A 405 -28.20 -23.77 7.28
N GLY A 406 -27.80 -24.96 6.80
CA GLY A 406 -28.26 -25.53 5.52
C GLY A 406 -27.71 -24.83 4.27
N GLY A 407 -26.62 -24.07 4.41
CA GLY A 407 -26.09 -23.22 3.34
C GLY A 407 -24.62 -23.46 2.99
N TYR A 408 -24.20 -22.77 1.92
CA TYR A 408 -22.80 -22.61 1.50
C TYR A 408 -22.41 -21.13 1.52
N SER A 409 -22.88 -20.39 2.54
CA SER A 409 -22.66 -18.95 2.67
C SER A 409 -21.60 -18.65 3.73
N ASP A 410 -20.62 -17.82 3.37
CA ASP A 410 -19.63 -17.28 4.30
C ASP A 410 -20.28 -16.51 5.46
N GLN A 411 -21.37 -15.80 5.19
CA GLN A 411 -22.11 -15.05 6.21
C GLN A 411 -22.75 -16.01 7.23
N LEU A 412 -23.38 -17.09 6.75
CA LEU A 412 -23.95 -18.10 7.65
C LEU A 412 -22.88 -18.83 8.46
N ALA A 413 -21.67 -19.01 7.90
CA ALA A 413 -20.55 -19.56 8.66
C ALA A 413 -20.16 -18.67 9.84
N VAL A 414 -20.18 -17.34 9.67
CA VAL A 414 -19.90 -16.37 10.74
C VAL A 414 -20.96 -16.42 11.83
N VAL A 415 -22.24 -16.47 11.45
CA VAL A 415 -23.36 -16.60 12.41
C VAL A 415 -23.23 -17.90 13.19
N ALA A 416 -23.06 -19.03 12.50
CA ALA A 416 -22.85 -20.33 13.14
C ALA A 416 -21.64 -20.36 14.08
N ALA A 417 -20.53 -19.72 13.69
CA ALA A 417 -19.35 -19.63 14.54
C ALA A 417 -19.67 -18.89 15.85
N PHE A 418 -20.41 -17.78 15.77
CA PHE A 418 -20.81 -17.00 16.93
C PHE A 418 -21.77 -17.78 17.85
N ASP A 419 -22.76 -18.44 17.28
CA ASP A 419 -23.74 -19.22 18.05
C ASP A 419 -23.10 -20.42 18.76
N CYS A 420 -22.20 -21.14 18.07
CA CYS A 420 -21.43 -22.20 18.68
C CYS A 420 -20.55 -21.67 19.83
N TRP A 421 -20.00 -20.47 19.71
CA TRP A 421 -19.19 -19.84 20.75
C TRP A 421 -20.02 -19.42 21.97
N THR A 422 -21.24 -18.92 21.78
CA THR A 422 -22.12 -18.54 22.91
C THR A 422 -22.71 -19.74 23.64
N CYS A 423 -22.83 -20.88 22.97
CA CYS A 423 -23.33 -22.13 23.56
C CYS A 423 -22.24 -22.99 24.25
N ALA A 424 -20.96 -22.66 24.06
CA ALA A 424 -19.80 -23.34 24.63
C ALA A 424 -19.37 -22.70 25.96
#